data_AF-A0A507FQ83-F1
#
_entry.id   AF-A0A507FQ83-F1
#
_cell.length_a   1.000
_cell.length_b   1.000
_cell.length_c   1.000
_cell.angle_alpha   90.00
_cell.angle_beta   90.00
_cell.angle_gamma   90.00
#
_symmetry.space_group_name_H-M   'P 1'
#
loop_
_entity.id
_entity.type
_entity.pdbx_description
1 polymer ?
#
loop_
_entity_poly.entity_id
_entity_poly.type
_entity_poly.pdbx_seq_one_letter_code
_entity_poly.pdbx_strand_id
1 'polypeptide(L)'
;MPVDPNSPWLARHILYDVILSPCFYQPFLASCLLHVVWYFGISATLISKLYPSGGQKAKAWISALLTSSVIVAGGLPVCWQFLQLGPLQTTADLTDLDTRYSWCLGAFFTASLWMDCLLGTLFYPAQLQLVTGWIHHITYTYIILWHISRGQVGLLMACSAVQEIPTILLASGSINKRWRTDVGFGVAFFLTRVCFHFATIVYAFHVYTVGWYWVIPALPFPVHLAWFYRWGVGFFSQGKRREIKLE
;
A
#
# COMPACT_ATOMS: atom_id res chain seq x y z
N MET A 1 0.65 14.42 -22.75
CA MET A 1 -0.39 13.80 -23.60
C MET A 1 -1.24 12.90 -22.72
N PRO A 2 -2.57 13.05 -22.71
CA PRO A 2 -3.46 12.06 -22.12
C PRO A 2 -3.16 10.69 -22.74
N VAL A 3 -3.06 9.64 -21.92
CA VAL A 3 -2.99 8.27 -22.45
C VAL A 3 -4.38 7.96 -22.94
N ASP A 4 -4.57 8.02 -24.27
CA ASP A 4 -5.77 7.52 -24.92
C ASP A 4 -5.98 6.07 -24.46
N PRO A 5 -7.14 5.71 -23.88
CA PRO A 5 -7.45 4.34 -23.49
C PRO A 5 -7.41 3.34 -24.67
N ASN A 6 -7.32 3.84 -25.91
CA ASN A 6 -7.10 3.06 -27.12
C ASN A 6 -5.65 3.12 -27.65
N SER A 7 -4.80 4.00 -27.08
CA SER A 7 -3.38 4.04 -27.40
C SER A 7 -2.66 2.97 -26.59
N PRO A 8 -1.78 2.18 -27.22
CA PRO A 8 -1.04 1.16 -26.50
C PRO A 8 -0.29 1.86 -25.36
N TRP A 9 -0.42 1.33 -24.16
CA TRP A 9 0.33 1.64 -22.93
C TRP A 9 1.82 1.34 -23.10
N LEU A 10 2.38 1.78 -24.22
CA LEU A 10 3.78 1.75 -24.56
C LEU A 10 4.49 2.42 -23.41
N ALA A 11 5.49 1.72 -22.90
CA ALA A 11 6.38 2.26 -21.91
C ALA A 11 6.86 3.63 -22.42
N ARG A 12 6.48 4.70 -21.71
CA ARG A 12 7.04 6.05 -21.97
C ARG A 12 8.54 6.03 -21.72
N HIS A 13 8.92 5.16 -20.78
CA HIS A 13 10.25 4.97 -20.25
C HIS A 13 10.48 3.48 -20.06
N ILE A 14 11.65 2.97 -20.40
CA ILE A 14 12.03 1.66 -19.89
C ILE A 14 12.25 1.78 -18.37
N LEU A 15 12.16 0.68 -17.61
CA LEU A 15 12.31 0.72 -16.15
C LEU A 15 13.64 1.35 -15.72
N TYR A 16 14.69 1.19 -16.53
CA TYR A 16 15.98 1.82 -16.34
C TYR A 16 15.88 3.36 -16.27
N ASP A 17 15.17 3.98 -17.21
CA ASP A 17 15.01 5.44 -17.25
C ASP A 17 14.21 5.94 -16.04
N VAL A 18 13.21 5.18 -15.59
CA VAL A 18 12.45 5.50 -14.38
C VAL A 18 13.37 5.53 -13.16
N ILE A 19 14.18 4.48 -12.98
CA ILE A 19 15.06 4.35 -11.81
C ILE A 19 16.13 5.45 -11.81
N LEU A 20 16.67 5.82 -12.97
CA LEU A 20 17.68 6.88 -13.09
C LEU A 20 17.10 8.30 -13.16
N SER A 21 15.79 8.46 -13.26
CA SER A 21 15.16 9.77 -13.26
C SER A 21 15.37 10.47 -11.90
N PRO A 22 15.85 11.72 -11.87
CA PRO A 22 15.92 12.53 -10.64
C PRO A 22 14.57 12.67 -9.95
N CYS A 23 13.47 12.62 -10.71
CA CYS A 23 12.12 12.64 -10.16
C CYS A 23 11.79 11.39 -9.33
N PHE A 24 12.53 10.29 -9.50
CA PHE A 24 12.36 9.05 -8.75
C PHE A 24 13.47 8.83 -7.71
N TYR A 25 14.75 8.80 -8.10
CA TYR A 25 15.81 8.37 -7.18
C TYR A 25 16.03 9.36 -6.04
N GLN A 26 15.83 10.67 -6.26
CA GLN A 26 15.98 11.66 -5.20
C GLN A 26 14.94 11.46 -4.08
N PRO A 27 13.61 11.46 -4.36
CA PRO A 27 12.62 11.18 -3.32
C PRO A 27 12.74 9.76 -2.76
N PHE A 28 13.14 8.77 -3.56
CA PHE A 28 13.40 7.41 -3.08
C PHE A 28 14.48 7.39 -1.99
N LEU A 29 15.67 7.96 -2.26
CA LEU A 29 16.77 7.99 -1.30
C LEU A 29 16.42 8.81 -0.04
N ALA A 30 15.77 9.96 -0.22
CA ALA A 30 15.28 10.76 0.90
C ALA A 30 14.28 9.99 1.77
N SER A 31 13.40 9.20 1.14
CA SER A 31 12.42 8.36 1.83
C SER A 31 13.09 7.20 2.57
N CYS A 32 14.12 6.57 1.99
CA CYS A 32 14.92 5.55 2.68
C CYS A 32 15.53 6.11 3.97
N LEU A 33 16.15 7.29 3.91
CA LEU A 33 16.70 7.98 5.08
C LEU A 33 15.62 8.30 6.12
N LEU A 34 14.47 8.81 5.67
CA LEU A 34 13.32 9.09 6.54
C LEU A 34 12.87 7.83 7.28
N HIS A 35 12.75 6.69 6.60
CA HIS A 35 12.39 5.41 7.20
C HIS A 35 13.39 4.95 8.26
N VAL A 36 14.70 5.10 8.01
CA VAL A 36 15.75 4.80 9.00
C VAL A 36 15.59 5.67 10.24
N VAL A 37 15.53 6.99 10.06
CA VAL A 37 15.40 7.97 11.15
C VAL A 37 14.13 7.71 11.96
N TRP A 38 13.01 7.50 11.28
CA TRP A 38 11.73 7.20 11.90
C TRP A 38 11.76 5.90 12.70
N TYR A 39 12.27 4.82 12.09
CA TYR A 39 12.34 3.52 12.73
C TYR A 39 13.16 3.55 14.03
N PHE A 40 14.36 4.12 13.99
CA PHE A 40 15.22 4.22 15.17
C PHE A 40 14.68 5.21 16.20
N GLY A 41 14.14 6.35 15.76
CA GLY A 41 13.53 7.35 16.65
C GLY A 41 12.34 6.79 17.43
N ILE A 42 11.38 6.15 16.75
CA ILE A 42 10.21 5.53 17.40
C ILE A 42 10.62 4.31 18.24
N SER A 43 11.58 3.51 17.78
CA SER A 43 12.09 2.37 18.54
C SER A 43 12.74 2.78 19.85
N ALA A 44 13.56 3.83 19.82
CA ALA A 44 14.29 4.33 20.99
C ALA A 44 13.38 5.03 22.01
N THR A 45 12.26 5.60 21.56
CA THR A 45 11.37 6.42 22.40
C THR A 45 10.09 5.71 22.81
N LEU A 46 9.20 5.43 21.86
CA LEU A 46 7.87 4.88 22.13
C LEU A 46 7.94 3.39 22.45
N ILE A 47 8.63 2.61 21.63
CA ILE A 47 8.63 1.15 21.78
C ILE A 47 9.41 0.71 23.03
N SER A 48 10.55 1.36 23.33
CA SER A 48 11.31 1.08 24.55
C SER A 48 10.48 1.29 25.82
N LYS A 49 9.61 2.31 25.84
CA LYS A 49 8.68 2.59 26.94
C LYS A 49 7.53 1.58 27.01
N LEU A 50 6.94 1.24 25.86
CA LEU A 50 5.80 0.30 25.81
C LEU A 50 6.23 -1.15 26.06
N TYR A 51 7.43 -1.53 25.63
CA TYR A 51 7.95 -2.91 25.68
C TYR A 51 9.41 -2.94 26.14
N PRO A 52 9.69 -2.75 27.45
CA PRO A 52 11.05 -2.74 27.99
C PRO A 52 11.83 -4.04 27.72
N SER A 53 11.14 -5.18 27.68
CA SER A 53 11.71 -6.52 27.43
C SER A 53 11.89 -6.84 25.94
N GLY A 54 11.64 -5.87 25.05
CA GLY A 54 11.68 -6.04 23.60
C GLY A 54 10.28 -6.25 22.99
N GLY A 55 9.97 -5.45 21.96
CA GLY A 55 8.70 -5.46 21.24
C GLY A 55 8.87 -5.75 19.76
N GLN A 56 9.43 -6.91 19.38
CA GLN A 56 9.79 -7.21 17.98
C GLN A 56 8.62 -7.08 17.01
N LYS A 57 7.44 -7.57 17.40
CA LYS A 57 6.22 -7.37 16.61
C LYS A 57 5.91 -5.88 16.46
N ALA A 58 5.91 -5.10 17.54
CA ALA A 58 5.63 -3.67 17.47
C ALA A 58 6.63 -2.93 16.56
N LYS A 59 7.92 -3.29 16.63
CA LYS A 59 8.98 -2.75 15.75
C LYS A 59 8.71 -3.01 14.28
N ALA A 60 8.25 -4.20 13.93
CA ALA A 60 7.91 -4.57 12.55
C ALA A 60 6.77 -3.72 11.96
N TRP A 61 5.93 -3.09 12.79
CA TRP A 61 4.80 -2.28 12.32
C TRP A 61 5.07 -0.77 12.30
N ILE A 62 6.25 -0.32 12.76
CA ILE A 62 6.61 1.12 12.78
C ILE A 62 6.65 1.69 11.35
N SER A 63 7.34 1.00 10.44
CA SER A 63 7.48 1.42 9.04
C SER A 63 6.15 1.38 8.31
N ALA A 64 5.39 0.29 8.47
CA ALA A 64 4.05 0.15 7.89
C ALA A 64 3.12 1.29 8.33
N LEU A 65 3.11 1.67 9.61
CA LEU A 65 2.28 2.77 10.09
C LEU A 65 2.65 4.11 9.42
N LEU A 66 3.94 4.43 9.31
CA LEU A 66 4.40 5.63 8.61
C LEU A 66 3.95 5.62 7.15
N THR A 67 4.24 4.51 6.45
CA THR A 67 3.94 4.38 5.02
C THR A 67 2.47 4.56 4.75
N SER A 68 1.62 3.77 5.39
CA SER A 68 0.19 3.81 5.15
C SER A 68 -0.39 5.18 5.49
N SER A 69 0.12 5.85 6.54
CA SER A 69 -0.31 7.21 6.88
C SER A 69 0.03 8.23 5.79
N VAL A 70 1.26 8.19 5.26
CA VAL A 70 1.70 9.10 4.19
C VAL A 70 0.98 8.79 2.87
N ILE A 71 0.79 7.51 2.52
CA ILE A 71 0.09 7.10 1.30
C ILE A 71 -1.39 7.46 1.36
N VAL A 72 -2.05 7.29 2.51
CA VAL A 72 -3.43 7.77 2.69
C VAL A 72 -3.46 9.29 2.55
N ALA A 73 -2.64 10.02 3.32
CA ALA A 73 -2.68 11.49 3.32
C ALA A 73 -2.35 12.11 1.96
N GLY A 74 -1.33 11.59 1.25
CA GLY A 74 -0.91 12.07 -0.05
C GLY A 74 -1.71 11.50 -1.23
N GLY A 75 -2.23 10.28 -1.12
CA GLY A 75 -3.02 9.69 -2.20
C GLY A 75 -4.48 10.15 -2.21
N LEU A 76 -5.03 10.58 -1.06
CA LEU A 76 -6.42 11.03 -0.94
C LEU A 76 -6.79 12.20 -1.88
N PRO A 77 -5.97 13.26 -2.07
CA PRO A 77 -6.24 14.29 -3.06
C PRO A 77 -6.39 13.75 -4.48
N VAL A 78 -5.56 12.79 -4.88
CA VAL A 78 -5.65 12.15 -6.20
C VAL A 78 -6.87 11.24 -6.31
N CYS A 79 -7.19 10.52 -5.22
CA CYS A 79 -8.42 9.74 -5.11
C CYS A 79 -9.66 10.61 -5.24
N TRP A 80 -9.66 11.79 -4.62
CA TRP A 80 -10.75 12.76 -4.75
C TRP A 80 -10.91 13.23 -6.20
N GLN A 81 -9.81 13.58 -6.89
CA GLN A 81 -9.86 13.93 -8.33
C GLN A 81 -10.48 12.79 -9.15
N PHE A 82 -10.10 11.54 -8.87
CA PHE A 82 -10.65 10.36 -9.55
C PHE A 82 -12.15 10.18 -9.33
N LEU A 83 -12.63 10.37 -8.10
CA LEU A 83 -14.06 10.26 -7.78
C LEU A 83 -14.90 11.40 -8.37
N GLN A 84 -14.27 12.52 -8.76
CA GLN A 84 -14.94 13.67 -9.37
C GLN A 84 -14.95 13.62 -10.91
N LEU A 85 -14.39 12.57 -11.54
CA LEU A 85 -14.45 12.42 -12.99
C LEU A 85 -15.91 12.26 -13.44
N GLY A 86 -16.35 13.17 -14.32
CA GLY A 86 -17.67 13.12 -14.94
C GLY A 86 -17.79 12.04 -16.03
N PRO A 87 -19.00 11.79 -16.55
CA PRO A 87 -19.27 10.70 -17.49
C PRO A 87 -18.49 10.72 -18.80
N LEU A 88 -17.99 11.90 -19.21
CA LEU A 88 -17.21 12.10 -20.43
C LEU A 88 -15.71 12.20 -20.18
N GLN A 89 -15.28 12.22 -18.91
CA GLN A 89 -13.88 12.34 -18.54
C GLN A 89 -13.25 10.95 -18.34
N THR A 90 -11.96 10.88 -18.55
CA THR A 90 -11.14 9.67 -18.42
C THR A 90 -10.08 9.86 -17.34
N THR A 91 -9.37 8.80 -16.97
CA THR A 91 -8.21 8.89 -16.07
C THR A 91 -7.13 9.83 -16.59
N ALA A 92 -7.11 10.09 -17.89
CA ALA A 92 -6.18 11.00 -18.53
C ALA A 92 -6.43 12.49 -18.18
N ASP A 93 -7.62 12.81 -17.66
CA ASP A 93 -8.01 14.14 -17.21
C ASP A 93 -7.62 14.42 -15.74
N LEU A 94 -7.02 13.44 -15.06
CA LEU A 94 -6.52 13.63 -13.70
C LEU A 94 -5.30 14.56 -13.70
N THR A 95 -5.40 15.66 -12.96
CA THR A 95 -4.32 16.65 -12.83
C THR A 95 -3.05 16.03 -12.29
N ASP A 96 -3.18 15.12 -11.31
CA ASP A 96 -2.04 14.45 -10.67
C ASP A 96 -1.77 13.04 -11.21
N LEU A 97 -2.13 12.73 -12.47
CA LEU A 97 -1.88 11.40 -13.03
C LEU A 97 -0.38 11.05 -13.13
N ASP A 98 0.41 11.99 -13.63
CA ASP A 98 1.83 11.80 -13.97
C ASP A 98 2.66 13.05 -13.62
N THR A 99 2.47 13.57 -12.41
CA THR A 99 3.14 14.77 -11.90
C THR A 99 4.29 14.41 -10.97
N ARG A 100 5.19 15.36 -10.71
CA ARG A 100 6.26 15.20 -9.71
C ARG A 100 5.70 14.79 -8.34
N TYR A 101 4.50 15.24 -8.00
CA TYR A 101 3.80 14.85 -6.78
C TYR A 101 3.56 13.33 -6.72
N SER A 102 2.92 12.78 -7.75
CA SER A 102 2.62 11.34 -7.83
C SER A 102 3.86 10.48 -7.98
N TRP A 103 4.90 10.99 -8.64
CA TRP A 103 6.23 10.36 -8.65
C TRP A 103 6.86 10.30 -7.26
N CYS A 104 6.81 11.39 -6.49
CA CYS A 104 7.32 11.42 -5.12
C CYS A 104 6.57 10.41 -4.22
N LEU A 105 5.24 10.31 -4.34
CA LEU A 105 4.45 9.32 -3.59
C LEU A 105 4.80 7.88 -4.00
N GLY A 106 4.93 7.60 -5.29
CA GLY A 106 5.33 6.28 -5.79
C GLY A 106 6.75 5.92 -5.34
N ALA A 107 7.68 6.87 -5.38
CA ALA A 107 9.06 6.69 -4.89
C ALA A 107 9.10 6.46 -3.38
N PHE A 108 8.32 7.20 -2.60
CA PHE A 108 8.17 7.00 -1.16
C PHE A 108 7.61 5.62 -0.84
N PHE A 109 6.53 5.19 -1.53
CA PHE A 109 5.97 3.86 -1.34
C PHE A 109 7.01 2.79 -1.68
N THR A 110 7.70 2.92 -2.82
CA THR A 110 8.75 1.97 -3.22
C THR A 110 9.89 1.89 -2.20
N ALA A 111 10.38 3.04 -1.72
CA ALA A 111 11.39 3.11 -0.67
C ALA A 111 10.93 2.37 0.58
N SER A 112 9.68 2.54 0.99
CA SER A 112 9.17 1.87 2.18
C SER A 112 9.14 0.35 2.06
N LEU A 113 8.81 -0.21 0.90
CA LEU A 113 8.84 -1.66 0.65
C LEU A 113 10.26 -2.22 0.78
N TRP A 114 11.24 -1.48 0.25
CA TRP A 114 12.66 -1.85 0.36
C TRP A 114 13.15 -1.75 1.79
N MET A 115 12.79 -0.66 2.49
CA MET A 115 13.19 -0.44 3.87
C MET A 115 12.54 -1.42 4.83
N ASP A 116 11.31 -1.85 4.59
CA ASP A 116 10.65 -2.88 5.40
C ASP A 116 11.36 -4.24 5.26
N CYS A 117 11.75 -4.63 4.05
CA CYS A 117 12.57 -5.82 3.83
C CYS A 117 13.96 -5.71 4.47
N LEU A 118 14.64 -4.57 4.31
CA LEU A 118 15.98 -4.35 4.86
C LEU A 118 15.97 -4.35 6.39
N LEU A 119 15.14 -3.49 7.00
CA LEU A 119 15.03 -3.41 8.46
C LEU A 119 14.46 -4.71 9.03
N GLY A 120 13.55 -5.36 8.32
CA GLY A 120 12.99 -6.64 8.74
C GLY A 120 14.01 -7.75 8.76
N THR A 121 14.87 -7.83 7.76
CA THR A 121 15.98 -8.81 7.74
C THR A 121 16.96 -8.57 8.88
N LEU A 122 17.27 -7.30 9.18
CA LEU A 122 18.29 -6.94 10.18
C LEU A 122 17.78 -7.00 11.63
N PHE A 123 16.55 -6.57 11.89
CA PHE A 123 16.08 -6.32 13.25
C PHE A 123 14.91 -7.19 13.70
N TYR A 124 14.05 -7.65 12.78
CA TYR A 124 12.87 -8.45 13.08
C TYR A 124 12.63 -9.60 12.08
N PRO A 125 13.65 -10.45 11.80
CA PRO A 125 13.57 -11.44 10.71
C PRO A 125 12.43 -12.44 10.90
N ALA A 126 12.10 -12.78 12.15
CA ALA A 126 10.98 -13.67 12.46
C ALA A 126 9.59 -13.10 12.08
N GLN A 127 9.48 -11.80 11.81
CA GLN A 127 8.23 -11.17 11.36
C GLN A 127 8.15 -11.04 9.83
N LEU A 128 9.28 -11.18 9.11
CA LEU A 128 9.32 -11.04 7.67
C LEU A 128 9.05 -12.39 6.99
N GLN A 129 7.77 -12.67 6.72
CA GLN A 129 7.37 -13.92 6.06
C GLN A 129 7.61 -13.88 4.55
N LEU A 130 7.78 -15.05 3.92
CA LEU A 130 8.04 -15.16 2.48
C LEU A 130 6.93 -14.53 1.62
N VAL A 131 5.68 -14.91 1.86
CA VAL A 131 4.55 -14.44 1.02
C VAL A 131 4.18 -13.00 1.35
N THR A 132 3.99 -12.69 2.65
CA THR A 132 3.48 -11.38 3.07
C THR A 132 4.54 -10.30 3.20
N GLY A 133 5.82 -10.69 3.27
CA GLY A 133 6.96 -9.78 3.25
C GLY A 133 7.59 -9.74 1.87
N TRP A 134 8.38 -10.75 1.51
CA TRP A 134 9.21 -10.72 0.29
C TRP A 134 8.41 -10.66 -1.01
N ILE A 135 7.57 -11.66 -1.29
CA ILE A 135 6.84 -11.75 -2.56
C ILE A 135 5.94 -10.52 -2.72
N HIS A 136 5.18 -10.18 -1.67
CA HIS A 136 4.33 -9.00 -1.64
C HIS A 136 5.10 -7.71 -1.96
N HIS A 137 6.22 -7.43 -1.27
CA HIS A 137 6.98 -6.20 -1.49
C HIS A 137 7.67 -6.14 -2.85
N ILE A 138 8.16 -7.26 -3.38
CA ILE A 138 8.72 -7.36 -4.73
C ILE A 138 7.63 -7.08 -5.77
N THR A 139 6.45 -7.70 -5.62
CA THR A 139 5.31 -7.49 -6.51
C THR A 139 4.87 -6.02 -6.52
N TYR A 140 4.71 -5.39 -5.36
CA TYR A 140 4.32 -3.98 -5.29
C TYR A 140 5.40 -3.04 -5.84
N THR A 141 6.68 -3.32 -5.60
CA THR A 141 7.79 -2.58 -6.22
C THR A 141 7.66 -2.59 -7.73
N TYR A 142 7.44 -3.77 -8.32
CA TYR A 142 7.25 -3.90 -9.76
C TYR A 142 6.01 -3.14 -10.25
N ILE A 143 4.86 -3.30 -9.57
CA ILE A 143 3.61 -2.62 -9.93
C ILE A 143 3.80 -1.10 -9.95
N ILE A 144 4.45 -0.53 -8.94
CA ILE A 144 4.67 0.92 -8.84
C ILE A 144 5.56 1.40 -9.98
N LEU A 145 6.72 0.77 -10.18
CA LEU A 145 7.65 1.16 -11.25
C LEU A 145 7.02 1.00 -12.64
N TRP A 146 6.19 -0.03 -12.84
CA TRP A 146 5.44 -0.27 -14.07
C TRP A 146 4.38 0.81 -14.35
N HIS A 147 3.74 1.35 -13.31
CA HIS A 147 2.79 2.46 -13.44
C HIS A 147 3.52 3.79 -13.71
N ILE A 148 4.67 4.03 -13.06
CA ILE A 148 5.50 5.20 -13.34
C ILE A 148 5.98 5.16 -14.80
N SER A 149 6.44 4.01 -15.28
CA SER A 149 6.94 3.87 -16.66
C SER A 149 5.87 4.09 -17.75
N ARG A 150 4.59 4.12 -17.37
CA ARG A 150 3.43 4.37 -18.24
C ARG A 150 2.77 5.73 -17.99
N GLY A 151 3.29 6.51 -17.04
CA GLY A 151 2.68 7.76 -16.62
C GLY A 151 1.28 7.56 -16.02
N GLN A 152 1.11 6.51 -15.20
CA GLN A 152 -0.15 6.14 -14.55
C GLN A 152 0.00 6.02 -13.02
N VAL A 153 1.11 6.52 -12.46
CA VAL A 153 1.40 6.38 -11.02
C VAL A 153 0.38 7.08 -10.13
N GLY A 154 -0.18 8.21 -10.56
CA GLY A 154 -1.23 8.91 -9.83
C GLY A 154 -2.49 8.06 -9.63
N LEU A 155 -2.91 7.31 -10.65
CA LEU A 155 -4.05 6.38 -10.55
C LEU A 155 -3.77 5.27 -9.54
N LEU A 156 -2.55 4.71 -9.54
CA LEU A 156 -2.13 3.72 -8.54
C LEU A 156 -2.14 4.32 -7.13
N MET A 157 -1.65 5.56 -6.95
CA MET A 157 -1.63 6.23 -5.65
C MET A 157 -3.04 6.55 -5.15
N ALA A 158 -3.96 6.96 -6.04
CA ALA A 158 -5.37 7.14 -5.73
C ALA A 158 -6.00 5.87 -5.17
N CYS A 159 -5.74 4.72 -5.81
CA CYS A 159 -6.24 3.43 -5.35
C CYS A 159 -5.56 2.99 -4.04
N SER A 160 -4.25 3.16 -3.95
CA SER A 160 -3.45 2.77 -2.78
C SER A 160 -3.86 3.56 -1.53
N ALA A 161 -4.25 4.83 -1.68
CA ALA A 161 -4.69 5.68 -0.57
C ALA A 161 -5.78 5.02 0.26
N VAL A 162 -6.87 4.60 -0.38
CA VAL A 162 -8.01 3.99 0.34
C VAL A 162 -7.69 2.57 0.80
N GLN A 163 -6.89 1.84 0.02
CA GLN A 163 -6.50 0.46 0.35
C GLN A 163 -5.54 0.37 1.55
N GLU A 164 -4.86 1.46 1.92
CA GLU A 164 -3.93 1.48 3.06
C GLU A 164 -4.59 1.83 4.41
N ILE A 165 -5.85 2.28 4.41
CA ILE A 165 -6.61 2.56 5.64
C ILE A 165 -6.65 1.36 6.62
N PRO A 166 -6.91 0.10 6.18
CA PRO A 166 -6.89 -1.05 7.07
C PRO A 166 -5.50 -1.30 7.67
N THR A 167 -4.42 -1.00 6.92
CA THR A 167 -3.05 -1.14 7.41
C THR A 167 -2.76 -0.19 8.56
N ILE A 168 -3.26 1.06 8.52
CA ILE A 168 -3.14 2.00 9.65
C ILE A 168 -3.75 1.41 10.93
N LEU A 169 -4.96 0.84 10.83
CA LEU A 169 -5.66 0.24 11.96
C LEU A 169 -4.89 -0.99 12.50
N LEU A 170 -4.42 -1.85 11.59
CA LEU A 170 -3.66 -3.05 11.95
C LEU A 170 -2.30 -2.73 12.57
N ALA A 171 -1.58 -1.77 12.00
CA ALA A 171 -0.27 -1.34 12.47
C ALA A 171 -0.38 -0.69 13.85
N SER A 172 -1.33 0.21 14.04
CA SER A 172 -1.61 0.84 15.34
C SER A 172 -1.92 -0.18 16.42
N GLY A 173 -2.83 -1.13 16.14
CA GLY A 173 -3.17 -2.21 17.07
C GLY A 173 -2.05 -3.22 17.32
N SER A 174 -1.09 -3.32 16.40
CA SER A 174 0.10 -4.17 16.55
C SER A 174 1.23 -3.50 17.33
N ILE A 175 1.32 -2.17 17.26
CA ILE A 175 2.21 -1.36 18.09
C ILE A 175 1.69 -1.27 19.52
N ASN A 176 0.38 -1.07 19.71
CA ASN A 176 -0.22 -1.04 21.04
C ASN A 176 -1.58 -1.73 21.02
N LYS A 177 -1.73 -2.79 21.82
CA LYS A 177 -2.98 -3.55 21.91
C LYS A 177 -4.19 -2.70 22.31
N ARG A 178 -3.99 -1.60 23.06
CA ARG A 178 -5.07 -0.68 23.45
C ARG A 178 -5.65 0.10 22.26
N TRP A 179 -4.92 0.22 21.16
CA TRP A 179 -5.37 0.91 19.95
C TRP A 179 -5.99 -0.05 18.92
N ARG A 180 -6.08 -1.35 19.25
CA ARG A 180 -6.57 -2.37 18.33
C ARG A 180 -8.10 -2.28 18.20
N THR A 181 -8.57 -2.24 16.96
CA THR A 181 -9.99 -2.29 16.61
C THR A 181 -10.26 -3.39 15.58
N ASP A 182 -10.59 -4.60 16.04
CA ASP A 182 -10.78 -5.75 15.13
C ASP A 182 -11.94 -5.57 14.14
N VAL A 183 -13.07 -5.01 14.61
CA VAL A 183 -14.23 -4.72 13.75
C VAL A 183 -13.91 -3.59 12.77
N GLY A 184 -13.28 -2.52 13.24
CA GLY A 184 -12.88 -1.39 12.39
C GLY A 184 -11.93 -1.82 11.28
N PHE A 185 -10.92 -2.64 11.63
CA PHE A 185 -10.02 -3.27 10.66
C PHE A 185 -10.80 -4.10 9.64
N GLY A 186 -11.69 -4.99 10.08
CA GLY A 186 -12.45 -5.87 9.20
C GLY A 186 -13.34 -5.12 8.21
N VAL A 187 -14.10 -4.13 8.70
CA VAL A 187 -14.97 -3.29 7.87
C VAL A 187 -14.15 -2.50 6.86
N ALA A 188 -13.08 -1.83 7.31
CA ALA A 188 -12.21 -1.07 6.42
C ALA A 188 -11.58 -2.00 5.35
N PHE A 189 -11.07 -3.17 5.75
CA PHE A 189 -10.45 -4.12 4.82
C PHE A 189 -11.44 -4.60 3.77
N PHE A 190 -12.65 -4.98 4.17
CA PHE A 190 -13.68 -5.41 3.24
C PHE A 190 -14.03 -4.30 2.25
N LEU A 191 -14.34 -3.10 2.73
CA LEU A 191 -14.76 -2.00 1.87
C LEU A 191 -13.64 -1.56 0.90
N THR A 192 -12.41 -1.44 1.37
CA THR A 192 -11.33 -0.85 0.55
C THR A 192 -10.50 -1.88 -0.21
N ARG A 193 -10.09 -2.98 0.43
CA ARG A 193 -9.21 -4.00 -0.19
C ARG A 193 -9.96 -5.11 -0.91
N VAL A 194 -11.27 -5.28 -0.65
CA VAL A 194 -12.13 -6.24 -1.37
C VAL A 194 -13.04 -5.51 -2.34
N CYS A 195 -14.03 -4.74 -1.86
CA CYS A 195 -15.04 -4.13 -2.72
C CYS A 195 -14.47 -3.07 -3.65
N PHE A 196 -13.79 -2.05 -3.11
CA PHE A 196 -13.20 -0.99 -3.93
C PHE A 196 -12.13 -1.53 -4.87
N HIS A 197 -11.21 -2.38 -4.39
CA HIS A 197 -10.20 -2.97 -5.26
C HIS A 197 -10.81 -3.77 -6.42
N PHE A 198 -11.84 -4.59 -6.15
CA PHE A 198 -12.56 -5.30 -7.21
C PHE A 198 -13.20 -4.34 -8.21
N ALA A 199 -13.87 -3.28 -7.73
CA ALA A 199 -14.44 -2.25 -8.59
C ALA A 199 -13.37 -1.57 -9.47
N THR A 200 -12.17 -1.30 -8.94
CA THR A 200 -11.07 -0.74 -9.73
C THR A 200 -10.53 -1.70 -10.79
N ILE A 201 -10.53 -3.01 -10.51
CA ILE A 201 -10.12 -4.03 -11.50
C ILE A 201 -11.15 -4.11 -12.63
N VAL A 202 -12.44 -4.13 -12.29
CA VAL A 202 -13.54 -4.11 -13.27
C VAL A 202 -13.50 -2.82 -14.10
N TYR A 203 -13.29 -1.66 -13.46
CA TYR A 203 -13.10 -0.40 -14.16
C TYR A 203 -11.91 -0.47 -15.12
N ALA A 204 -10.75 -0.97 -14.67
CA ALA A 204 -9.58 -1.12 -15.51
C ALA A 204 -9.86 -2.07 -16.69
N PHE A 205 -10.58 -3.16 -16.48
CA PHE A 205 -10.96 -4.11 -17.53
C PHE A 205 -11.84 -3.46 -18.61
N HIS A 206 -12.78 -2.60 -18.22
CA HIS A 206 -13.69 -1.95 -19.17
C HIS A 206 -13.10 -0.71 -19.85
N VAL A 207 -12.28 0.07 -19.15
CA VAL A 207 -11.71 1.32 -19.68
C VAL A 207 -10.45 1.04 -20.49
N TYR A 208 -9.62 0.09 -20.05
CA TYR A 208 -8.35 -0.24 -20.70
C TYR A 208 -8.55 -1.44 -21.63
N THR A 209 -9.28 -1.22 -22.73
CA THR A 209 -9.79 -2.27 -23.64
C THR A 209 -8.72 -2.93 -24.50
N VAL A 210 -7.60 -2.25 -24.73
CA VAL A 210 -6.47 -2.78 -25.51
C VAL A 210 -5.48 -3.48 -24.58
N GLY A 211 -5.18 -4.76 -24.81
CA GLY A 211 -4.18 -5.49 -24.04
C GLY A 211 -4.61 -5.91 -22.62
N TRP A 212 -3.64 -6.13 -21.73
CA TRP A 212 -3.85 -6.79 -20.44
C TRP A 212 -3.56 -5.85 -19.25
N TYR A 213 -3.87 -4.56 -19.38
CA TYR A 213 -3.56 -3.55 -18.35
C TYR A 213 -4.13 -3.94 -16.98
N TRP A 214 -5.39 -4.40 -16.94
CA TRP A 214 -6.11 -4.80 -15.73
C TRP A 214 -5.45 -5.95 -14.95
N VAL A 215 -4.58 -6.75 -15.59
CA VAL A 215 -3.92 -7.89 -14.93
C VAL A 215 -2.99 -7.40 -13.83
N ILE A 216 -2.23 -6.34 -14.09
CA ILE A 216 -1.25 -5.80 -13.13
C ILE A 216 -1.89 -5.34 -11.81
N PRO A 217 -2.92 -4.47 -11.80
CA PRO A 217 -3.62 -4.14 -10.57
C PRO A 217 -4.39 -5.32 -9.99
N ALA A 218 -4.77 -6.35 -10.77
CA ALA A 218 -5.43 -7.53 -10.23
C ALA A 218 -4.49 -8.48 -9.46
N LEU A 219 -3.16 -8.43 -9.67
CA LEU A 219 -2.20 -9.35 -9.06
C LEU A 219 -2.30 -9.44 -7.52
N PRO A 220 -2.50 -8.34 -6.75
CA PRO A 220 -2.62 -8.42 -5.30
C PRO A 220 -3.99 -8.90 -4.82
N PHE A 221 -5.02 -8.93 -5.67
CA PHE A 221 -6.39 -9.22 -5.23
C PHE A 221 -6.55 -10.60 -4.57
N PRO A 222 -5.96 -11.70 -5.09
CA PRO A 222 -6.03 -13.00 -4.43
C PRO A 222 -5.45 -12.99 -3.01
N VAL A 223 -4.37 -12.25 -2.75
CA VAL A 223 -3.80 -12.17 -1.40
C VAL A 223 -4.72 -11.40 -0.45
N HIS A 224 -5.41 -10.37 -0.95
CA HIS A 224 -6.40 -9.64 -0.15
C HIS A 224 -7.58 -10.54 0.24
N LEU A 225 -8.11 -11.34 -0.69
CA LEU A 225 -9.17 -12.30 -0.39
C LEU A 225 -8.72 -13.34 0.64
N ALA A 226 -7.52 -13.89 0.48
CA ALA A 226 -6.96 -14.85 1.42
C ALA A 226 -6.76 -14.25 2.82
N TRP A 227 -6.28 -13.01 2.92
CA TRP A 227 -6.13 -12.30 4.18
C TRP A 227 -7.47 -12.00 4.85
N PHE A 228 -8.46 -11.54 4.10
CA PHE A 228 -9.80 -11.27 4.63
C PHE A 228 -10.47 -12.56 5.13
N TYR A 229 -10.37 -13.64 4.35
CA TYR A 229 -10.86 -14.96 4.77
C TYR A 229 -10.23 -15.43 6.08
N ARG A 230 -8.89 -15.36 6.19
CA ARG A 230 -8.17 -15.74 7.41
C ARG A 230 -8.56 -14.90 8.61
N TRP A 231 -8.73 -13.58 8.41
CA TRP A 231 -9.21 -12.69 9.46
C TRP A 231 -10.62 -13.09 9.91
N GLY A 232 -11.55 -13.31 8.99
CA GLY A 232 -12.93 -13.70 9.30
C GLY A 232 -13.01 -15.00 10.10
N VAL A 233 -12.32 -16.06 9.65
CA VAL A 233 -12.25 -17.34 10.39
C VAL A 233 -11.67 -17.12 11.79
N GLY A 234 -10.61 -16.32 11.93
CA GLY A 234 -10.01 -15.99 13.22
C GLY A 234 -10.96 -15.22 14.14
N PHE A 235 -11.69 -14.26 13.60
CA PHE A 235 -12.61 -13.42 14.34
C PHE A 235 -13.80 -14.23 14.90
N PHE A 236 -14.46 -15.00 14.05
CA PHE A 236 -15.63 -15.81 14.46
C PHE A 236 -15.24 -16.99 15.37
N SER A 237 -14.09 -17.62 15.15
CA SER A 237 -13.61 -18.70 16.04
C SER A 237 -13.26 -18.21 17.44
N GLN A 238 -12.74 -16.98 17.58
CA GLN A 238 -12.51 -16.36 18.89
C GLN A 238 -13.80 -15.98 19.60
N GLY A 239 -14.83 -15.53 18.85
CA GLY A 239 -16.16 -15.27 19.39
C GLY A 239 -16.74 -16.51 20.08
N LYS A 240 -16.78 -17.64 19.36
CA LYS A 240 -17.26 -18.93 19.89
C LYS A 240 -16.51 -19.39 21.16
N ARG A 241 -15.19 -19.21 21.21
CA ARG A 241 -14.39 -19.58 22.40
C ARG A 241 -14.66 -18.70 23.62
N ARG A 242 -15.15 -17.47 23.43
CA ARG A 242 -15.53 -16.57 24.54
C ARG A 242 -16.90 -16.92 25.08
N GLU A 243 -17.86 -17.26 24.21
CA GLU A 243 -19.20 -17.72 24.60
C GLU A 243 -19.14 -18.99 25.46
N ILE A 244 -18.38 -20.02 25.02
CA ILE A 244 -18.21 -21.28 25.77
C ILE A 244 -17.57 -21.10 27.16
N LYS A 245 -16.82 -20.01 27.39
CA LYS A 245 -16.20 -19.73 28.70
C LYS A 245 -17.12 -18.96 29.66
N LEU A 246 -18.25 -18.44 29.17
CA LEU A 246 -19.21 -17.67 29.94
C LEU A 246 -20.44 -18.51 30.34
N GLU A 247 -20.58 -19.72 29.76
CA GLU A 247 -21.48 -20.79 30.19
C GLU A 247 -20.81 -21.69 31.25
#